data_AF-A0A6B1KHW5-F1
#
_entry.id   AF-A0A6B1KHW5-F1
#
_cell.length_a   1.000
_cell.length_b   1.000
_cell.length_c   1.000
_cell.angle_alpha   90.00
_cell.angle_beta   90.00
_cell.angle_gamma   90.00
#
_symmetry.space_group_name_H-M   'P 1'
#
loop_
_entity.id
_entity.type
_entity.pdbx_description
1 polymer ?
#
loop_
_entity_poly.entity_id
_entity_poly.type
_entity_poly.pdbx_seq_one_letter_code
_entity_poly.pdbx_strand_id
1 'polypeptide(L)'
;MSAHQYDHGHTVAGWVGTGIASVGAALAGAGVCFVSGVLIAGGLAIGVVALLVTWALHLAGWGKGPGLRPREEWGWRVRDSGARAGHDECLGCRLAGRGRTAGSGRTTEVAGGASVRAEVSVGGQSEAAAVGADSGR
;
A
#
# COMPACT_ATOMS: atom_id res chain seq x y z
N MET A 1 -8.48 25.39 8.81
CA MET A 1 -8.49 24.62 7.55
C MET A 1 -7.13 23.96 7.41
N SER A 2 -7.09 22.64 7.33
CA SER A 2 -5.91 21.82 7.65
C SER A 2 -4.72 22.14 6.73
N ALA A 3 -3.61 22.61 7.32
CA ALA A 3 -2.37 22.99 6.63
C ALA A 3 -1.59 21.80 6.05
N HIS A 4 -2.02 20.56 6.32
CA HIS A 4 -1.48 19.37 5.69
C HIS A 4 -2.43 18.86 4.61
N GLN A 5 -2.00 18.98 3.36
CA GLN A 5 -2.61 18.27 2.24
C GLN A 5 -2.25 16.79 2.37
N TYR A 6 -3.25 15.91 2.37
CA TYR A 6 -3.09 14.45 2.40
C TYR A 6 -3.85 13.85 1.22
N ASP A 7 -3.29 12.79 0.63
CA ASP A 7 -4.00 11.99 -0.36
C ASP A 7 -5.09 11.15 0.34
N HIS A 8 -6.33 11.63 0.24
CA HIS A 8 -7.54 11.00 0.78
C HIS A 8 -7.90 9.65 0.11
N GLY A 9 -7.12 9.18 -0.85
CA GLY A 9 -7.36 7.89 -1.48
C GLY A 9 -8.51 7.91 -2.48
N HIS A 10 -8.76 9.06 -3.11
CA HIS A 10 -9.65 9.18 -4.25
C HIS A 10 -9.07 8.42 -5.45
N THR A 11 -9.24 7.12 -5.47
CA THR A 11 -8.70 6.23 -6.51
C THR A 11 -9.83 5.72 -7.40
N VAL A 12 -9.52 5.34 -8.65
CA VAL A 12 -10.53 4.72 -9.54
C VAL A 12 -11.10 3.46 -8.89
N ALA A 13 -10.27 2.63 -8.26
CA ALA A 13 -10.74 1.46 -7.52
C ALA A 13 -11.75 1.82 -6.43
N GLY A 14 -11.46 2.87 -5.65
CA GLY A 14 -12.35 3.35 -4.59
C GLY A 14 -13.69 3.87 -5.10
N TRP A 15 -13.69 4.68 -6.18
CA TRP A 15 -14.93 5.23 -6.74
C TRP A 15 -15.81 4.16 -7.40
N VAL A 16 -15.20 3.25 -8.17
CA VAL A 16 -15.92 2.14 -8.79
C VAL A 16 -16.51 1.21 -7.73
N GLY A 17 -15.71 0.84 -6.72
CA GLY A 17 -16.16 0.03 -5.59
C GLY A 17 -17.33 0.66 -4.85
N THR A 18 -17.23 1.95 -4.53
CA THR A 18 -18.31 2.72 -3.88
C THR A 18 -19.58 2.69 -4.71
N GLY A 19 -19.51 2.96 -6.01
CA GLY A 19 -20.67 2.96 -6.90
C GLY A 19 -21.41 1.61 -6.91
N ILE A 20 -20.68 0.51 -7.06
CA ILE A 20 -21.26 -0.84 -7.08
C ILE A 20 -21.84 -1.20 -5.69
N ALA A 21 -21.11 -0.91 -4.62
CA ALA A 21 -21.53 -1.21 -3.26
C ALA A 21 -22.80 -0.44 -2.87
N SER A 22 -22.95 0.83 -3.30
CA SER A 22 -24.17 1.61 -3.07
C SER A 22 -25.39 0.98 -3.73
N VAL A 23 -25.27 0.45 -4.96
CA VAL A 23 -26.36 -0.28 -5.62
C VAL A 23 -26.73 -1.54 -4.86
N GLY A 24 -25.73 -2.33 -4.43
CA GLY A 24 -25.95 -3.53 -3.62
C GLY A 24 -26.63 -3.23 -2.29
N ALA A 25 -26.19 -2.18 -1.59
CA ALA A 25 -26.77 -1.73 -0.33
C ALA A 25 -28.22 -1.25 -0.50
N ALA A 26 -28.52 -0.51 -1.57
CA ALA A 26 -29.89 -0.07 -1.87
C ALA A 26 -30.83 -1.27 -2.11
N LEU A 27 -30.37 -2.28 -2.86
CA LEU A 27 -31.15 -3.50 -3.10
C LEU A 27 -31.35 -4.33 -1.83
N ALA A 28 -30.31 -4.47 -1.01
CA ALA A 28 -30.43 -5.13 0.28
C ALA A 28 -31.42 -4.40 1.21
N GLY A 29 -31.34 -3.06 1.28
CA GLY A 29 -32.26 -2.22 2.04
C GLY A 29 -33.71 -2.35 1.55
N ALA A 30 -33.94 -2.33 0.24
CA ALA A 30 -35.24 -2.60 -0.34
C ALA A 30 -35.76 -4.00 0.04
N GLY A 31 -34.89 -5.00 0.03
CA GLY A 31 -35.21 -6.35 0.49
C GLY A 31 -35.67 -6.42 1.94
N VAL A 32 -35.10 -5.61 2.83
CA VAL A 32 -35.58 -5.49 4.21
C VAL A 32 -36.98 -4.85 4.26
N CYS A 33 -37.20 -3.75 3.54
CA CYS A 33 -38.50 -3.07 3.51
C CYS A 33 -39.63 -3.95 2.96
N PHE A 34 -39.33 -4.81 2.00
CA PHE A 34 -40.30 -5.73 1.38
C PHE A 34 -40.28 -7.15 1.96
N VAL A 35 -39.46 -7.41 2.99
CA VAL A 35 -39.27 -8.75 3.60
C VAL A 35 -38.94 -9.82 2.55
N SER A 36 -38.09 -9.46 1.59
CA SER A 36 -37.70 -10.30 0.46
C SER A 36 -36.27 -10.81 0.60
N GLY A 37 -36.15 -12.10 0.90
CA GLY A 37 -34.85 -12.77 0.96
C GLY A 37 -34.07 -12.73 -0.36
N VAL A 38 -34.78 -12.74 -1.49
CA VAL A 38 -34.17 -12.66 -2.83
C VAL A 38 -33.49 -11.32 -3.06
N LEU A 39 -34.14 -10.21 -2.68
CA LEU A 39 -33.54 -8.88 -2.80
C LEU A 39 -32.34 -8.69 -1.86
N ILE A 40 -32.43 -9.22 -0.64
CA ILE A 40 -31.31 -9.22 0.31
C ILE A 40 -30.12 -10.01 -0.26
N ALA A 41 -30.35 -11.25 -0.71
CA ALA A 41 -29.31 -12.08 -1.29
C ALA A 41 -28.69 -11.44 -2.54
N GLY A 42 -29.51 -10.84 -3.42
CA GLY A 42 -29.04 -10.10 -4.59
C GLY A 42 -28.17 -8.90 -4.23
N GLY A 43 -28.58 -8.09 -3.25
CA GLY A 43 -27.78 -6.96 -2.77
C GLY A 43 -26.43 -7.37 -2.18
N LEU A 44 -26.42 -8.45 -1.38
CA LEU A 44 -25.19 -9.03 -0.83
C LEU A 44 -24.27 -9.58 -1.92
N ALA A 45 -24.82 -10.27 -2.93
CA ALA A 45 -24.06 -10.75 -4.07
C ALA A 45 -23.38 -9.60 -4.83
N ILE A 46 -24.08 -8.47 -5.02
CA ILE A 46 -23.50 -7.26 -5.61
C ILE A 46 -22.38 -6.68 -4.73
N GLY A 47 -22.51 -6.75 -3.40
CA GLY A 47 -21.43 -6.39 -2.47
C GLY A 47 -20.16 -7.23 -2.67
N VAL A 48 -20.31 -8.54 -2.87
CA VAL A 48 -19.18 -9.43 -3.20
C VAL A 48 -18.56 -9.04 -4.55
N VAL A 49 -19.37 -8.73 -5.55
CA VAL A 49 -18.88 -8.22 -6.85
C VAL A 49 -18.11 -6.91 -6.67
N ALA A 50 -18.60 -5.97 -5.87
CA ALA A 50 -17.91 -4.72 -5.57
C ALA A 50 -16.52 -4.97 -4.97
N LEU A 51 -16.43 -5.90 -4.00
CA LEU A 51 -15.17 -6.30 -3.38
C LEU A 51 -14.20 -6.86 -4.41
N LEU A 52 -14.65 -7.80 -5.26
CA LEU A 52 -13.80 -8.44 -6.27
C LEU A 52 -13.32 -7.44 -7.33
N VAL A 53 -14.20 -6.55 -7.81
CA VAL A 53 -13.85 -5.51 -8.78
C VAL A 53 -12.84 -4.53 -8.18
N THR A 54 -13.08 -4.08 -6.95
CA THR A 54 -12.17 -3.16 -6.25
C THR A 54 -10.80 -3.81 -6.04
N TRP A 55 -10.78 -5.08 -5.64
CA TRP A 55 -9.55 -5.84 -5.48
C TRP A 55 -8.80 -6.01 -6.81
N ALA A 56 -9.48 -6.38 -7.89
CA ALA A 56 -8.87 -6.50 -9.21
C ALA A 56 -8.30 -5.16 -9.70
N LEU A 57 -9.02 -4.06 -9.50
CA LEU A 57 -8.54 -2.71 -9.84
C LEU A 57 -7.33 -2.31 -8.98
N HIS A 58 -7.34 -2.64 -7.69
CA HIS A 58 -6.20 -2.42 -6.81
C HIS A 58 -4.96 -3.19 -7.28
N LEU A 59 -5.09 -4.49 -7.60
CA LEU A 59 -4.01 -5.30 -8.16
C LEU A 59 -3.55 -4.81 -9.54
N ALA A 60 -4.44 -4.17 -10.29
CA ALA A 60 -4.09 -3.49 -11.51
C ALA A 60 -3.39 -2.15 -11.26
N GLY A 61 -3.22 -1.66 -10.02
CA GLY A 61 -2.56 -0.39 -9.72
C GLY A 61 -3.47 0.84 -9.81
N TRP A 62 -4.78 0.63 -9.91
CA TRP A 62 -5.79 1.70 -9.86
C TRP A 62 -6.28 1.99 -8.44
N GLY A 63 -5.69 1.33 -7.43
CA GLY A 63 -5.91 1.56 -6.02
C GLY A 63 -4.77 2.34 -5.37
N LYS A 64 -4.87 2.57 -4.06
CA LYS A 64 -3.82 3.20 -3.27
C LYS A 64 -2.91 2.11 -2.67
N GLY A 65 -1.63 2.11 -3.03
CA GLY A 65 -0.62 1.33 -2.33
C GLY A 65 -0.44 1.81 -0.88
N PRO A 66 0.13 0.98 -0.01
CA PRO A 66 0.51 1.39 1.34
C PRO A 66 1.58 2.49 1.32
N GLY A 67 1.60 3.33 2.35
CA GLY A 67 2.59 4.40 2.50
C GLY A 67 2.18 5.78 1.94
N LEU A 68 3.15 6.70 1.97
CA LEU A 68 3.01 8.06 1.47
C LEU A 68 3.34 8.10 -0.01
N ARG A 69 2.46 8.73 -0.79
CA ARG A 69 2.65 8.91 -2.22
C ARG A 69 3.18 10.31 -2.52
N PRO A 70 4.14 10.50 -3.44
CA PRO A 70 4.52 11.84 -3.93
C PRO A 70 3.31 12.60 -4.49
N ARG A 71 3.31 13.94 -4.39
CA ARG A 71 2.16 14.75 -4.80
C ARG A 71 1.81 14.61 -6.27
N GLU A 72 2.82 14.45 -7.14
CA GLU A 72 2.64 14.20 -8.56
C GLU A 72 1.79 12.94 -8.86
N GLU A 73 1.73 11.98 -7.94
CA GLU A 73 1.00 10.73 -8.13
C GLU A 73 -0.36 10.69 -7.39
N TRP A 74 -0.81 11.80 -6.80
CA TRP A 74 -2.12 11.89 -6.11
C TRP A 74 -3.30 11.93 -7.07
N GLY A 75 -3.04 12.13 -8.37
CA GLY A 75 -4.08 12.08 -9.37
C GLY A 75 -4.80 10.72 -9.34
N TRP A 76 -6.12 10.74 -9.18
CA TRP A 76 -6.96 9.54 -9.18
C TRP A 76 -6.78 8.63 -10.40
N ARG A 77 -6.30 9.20 -11.53
CA ARG A 77 -6.00 8.53 -12.79
C ARG A 77 -4.56 8.04 -12.94
N VAL A 78 -3.68 8.37 -11.98
CA VAL A 78 -2.30 7.90 -11.98
C VAL A 78 -2.28 6.47 -11.48
N ARG A 79 -1.65 5.61 -12.28
CA ARG A 79 -1.55 4.18 -11.98
C ARG A 79 -0.29 3.93 -11.17
N ASP A 80 -0.44 3.14 -10.12
CA ASP A 80 0.67 2.62 -9.32
C ASP A 80 1.47 1.60 -10.15
N SER A 81 2.73 1.92 -10.42
CA SER A 81 3.66 1.08 -11.17
C SER A 81 4.18 -0.11 -10.35
N GLY A 82 4.27 0.04 -9.02
CA GLY A 82 4.71 -0.98 -8.07
C GLY A 82 3.69 -2.09 -7.83
N ALA A 83 2.41 -1.84 -8.12
CA ALA A 83 1.31 -2.80 -7.93
C ALA A 83 1.53 -4.16 -8.63
N ARG A 84 2.31 -4.21 -9.72
CA ARG A 84 2.65 -5.47 -10.41
C ARG A 84 3.60 -6.34 -9.60
N ALA A 85 4.59 -5.76 -8.93
CA ALA A 85 5.47 -6.47 -7.99
C ALA A 85 4.73 -6.86 -6.71
N GLY A 86 3.72 -6.06 -6.34
CA GLY A 86 2.98 -6.19 -5.10
C GLY A 86 3.66 -5.45 -3.96
N HIS A 87 2.86 -5.05 -2.97
CA HIS A 87 3.35 -4.35 -1.79
C HIS A 87 3.35 -5.30 -0.60
N ASP A 88 4.47 -5.37 0.12
CA ASP A 88 4.71 -6.35 1.18
C ASP A 88 3.75 -6.16 2.36
N GLU A 89 3.41 -4.91 2.72
CA GLU A 89 2.42 -4.62 3.76
C GLU A 89 0.95 -4.63 3.28
N CYS A 90 0.67 -4.84 1.98
CA CYS A 90 -0.70 -4.88 1.48
C CYS A 90 -1.30 -6.30 1.52
N LEU A 91 -2.30 -6.50 2.38
CA LEU A 91 -3.05 -7.76 2.44
C LEU A 91 -3.66 -8.15 1.08
N GLY A 92 -4.18 -7.18 0.32
CA GLY A 92 -4.77 -7.42 -1.01
C GLY A 92 -3.74 -7.97 -2.00
N CYS A 93 -2.51 -7.43 -2.00
CA CYS A 93 -1.42 -7.94 -2.82
C CYS A 93 -0.94 -9.31 -2.35
N ARG A 94 -0.85 -9.53 -1.03
CA ARG A 94 -0.44 -10.82 -0.45
C ARG A 94 -1.45 -11.94 -0.72
N LEU A 95 -2.75 -11.66 -0.63
CA LEU A 95 -3.82 -12.60 -1.02
C LEU A 95 -3.75 -12.96 -2.50
N ALA A 96 -3.21 -12.08 -3.34
CA ALA A 96 -2.92 -12.34 -4.75
C ALA A 96 -1.55 -13.01 -5.00
N GLY A 97 -0.82 -13.35 -3.93
CA GLY A 97 0.49 -13.99 -3.99
C GLY A 97 1.65 -13.08 -4.43
N ARG A 98 1.47 -11.75 -4.41
CA ARG A 98 2.51 -10.76 -4.77
C ARG A 98 3.25 -10.25 -3.52
N GLY A 99 4.42 -9.62 -3.69
CA GLY A 99 5.24 -9.12 -2.57
C GLY A 99 6.04 -10.19 -1.82
N ARG A 100 6.61 -11.18 -2.52
CA ARG A 100 7.40 -12.29 -1.92
C ARG A 100 8.85 -12.38 -2.42
N THR A 101 9.41 -11.29 -2.92
CA THR A 101 10.80 -11.19 -3.39
C THR A 101 11.38 -9.94 -2.74
N ALA A 102 12.33 -9.95 -1.79
CA ALA A 102 13.48 -10.84 -1.63
C ALA A 102 14.00 -10.87 -0.17
N GLY A 103 13.66 -11.89 0.62
CA GLY A 103 14.18 -11.98 2.00
C GLY A 103 13.98 -13.31 2.74
N SER A 104 13.42 -14.36 2.12
CA SER A 104 13.14 -15.63 2.81
C SER A 104 13.35 -16.83 1.90
N GLY A 105 14.56 -16.98 1.36
CA GLY A 105 14.85 -18.09 0.42
C GLY A 105 16.28 -18.22 -0.08
N ARG A 106 17.28 -17.75 0.67
CA ARG A 106 18.68 -18.11 0.47
C ARG A 106 19.35 -18.35 1.82
N THR A 107 18.92 -19.40 2.52
CA THR A 107 19.88 -20.22 3.25
C THR A 107 20.77 -20.88 2.18
N THR A 108 21.82 -20.18 1.77
CA THR A 108 23.00 -20.88 1.30
C THR A 108 23.52 -21.63 2.51
N GLU A 109 23.14 -22.89 2.63
CA GLU A 109 23.85 -23.86 3.44
C GLU A 109 25.24 -23.96 2.82
N VAL A 110 26.14 -23.09 3.28
CA VAL A 110 27.57 -23.23 3.04
C VAL A 110 27.99 -24.39 3.92
N ALA A 111 28.17 -25.55 3.29
CA ALA A 111 28.97 -26.61 3.87
C ALA A 111 30.36 -26.03 4.19
N GLY A 112 30.64 -25.82 5.48
CA GLY A 112 31.93 -25.32 5.97
C GLY A 112 31.77 -24.11 6.87
N GLY A 113 31.84 -24.36 8.19
CA GLY A 113 31.56 -23.37 9.22
C GLY A 113 32.47 -22.15 9.23
N ALA A 114 31.85 -21.00 9.45
CA ALA A 114 32.27 -19.90 10.33
C ALA A 114 31.26 -18.76 10.14
N SER A 115 30.40 -18.54 11.14
CA SER A 115 29.50 -17.38 11.15
C SER A 115 30.27 -16.14 11.61
N VAL A 116 30.56 -15.21 10.70
CA VAL A 116 31.02 -13.87 11.08
C VAL A 116 29.84 -12.92 10.96
N ARG A 117 29.40 -12.40 12.11
CA ARG A 117 28.40 -11.33 12.23
C ARG A 117 29.11 -10.02 11.89
N ALA A 118 28.87 -9.47 10.70
CA ALA A 118 29.34 -8.14 10.35
C ALA A 118 28.37 -7.09 10.90
N GLU A 119 28.79 -6.36 11.93
CA GLU A 119 28.09 -5.15 12.37
C GLU A 119 28.60 -3.96 11.57
N VAL A 120 27.70 -3.30 10.84
CA VAL A 120 28.02 -2.07 10.08
C VAL A 120 28.01 -0.90 11.05
N SER A 121 29.21 -0.45 11.45
CA SER A 121 29.43 0.78 12.20
C SER A 121 29.47 1.97 11.23
N VAL A 122 28.48 2.85 11.29
CA VAL A 122 28.51 4.15 10.58
C VAL A 122 29.20 5.16 11.50
N GLY A 123 30.53 5.21 11.40
CA GLY A 123 31.37 6.19 12.08
C GLY A 123 31.35 7.55 11.37
N GLY A 124 31.02 8.59 12.12
CA GLY A 124 30.99 9.98 11.67
C GLY A 124 32.38 10.55 11.35
N GLN A 125 32.42 11.48 10.40
CA GLN A 125 33.56 12.35 10.14
C GLN A 125 33.12 13.80 10.30
N SER A 126 33.62 14.46 11.34
CA SER A 126 33.72 15.92 11.44
C SER A 126 35.20 16.23 11.65
N GLU A 127 35.89 16.61 10.58
CA GLU A 127 37.32 16.86 10.59
C GLU A 127 37.64 18.34 10.88
N ALA A 128 38.50 18.49 11.89
CA ALA A 128 39.58 19.46 12.11
C ALA A 128 39.32 20.96 12.34
N ALA A 129 39.71 21.34 13.57
CA ALA A 129 40.19 22.64 13.97
C ALA A 129 41.56 22.98 13.35
N ALA A 130 41.82 24.27 13.12
CA ALA A 130 43.16 24.83 13.01
C ALA A 130 43.35 25.89 14.11
N VAL A 131 44.35 25.67 14.96
CA VAL A 131 44.83 26.57 16.01
C VAL A 131 46.04 27.33 15.46
N GLY A 132 46.13 28.63 15.74
CA GLY A 132 47.33 29.44 15.56
C GLY A 132 47.22 30.74 16.35
N ALA A 133 47.86 30.76 17.53
CA ALA A 133 48.09 31.96 18.34
C ALA A 133 49.36 32.69 17.87
N ASP A 134 49.43 34.03 17.98
CA ASP A 134 50.46 34.79 18.73
C ASP A 134 50.22 36.32 18.58
N SER A 135 51.05 37.11 19.24
CA SER A 135 50.75 38.33 19.99
C SER A 135 51.33 39.64 19.44
N GLY A 136 50.75 40.77 19.87
CA GLY A 136 51.42 42.04 20.15
C GLY A 136 51.89 42.93 18.99
N ARG A 137 51.24 44.09 18.79
CA ARG A 137 51.76 45.44 19.10
C ARG A 137 50.69 46.51 18.84
#